data_AF-A0A212ES34-F1
#
_entry.id   AF-A0A212ES34-F1
#
_cell.length_a   1.000
_cell.length_b   1.000
_cell.length_c   1.000
_cell.angle_alpha   90.00
_cell.angle_beta   90.00
_cell.angle_gamma   90.00
#
_symmetry.space_group_name_H-M   'P 1'
#
loop_
_entity.id
_entity.type
_entity.pdbx_description
1 polymer ?
#
loop_
_entity_poly.entity_id
_entity_poly.type
_entity_poly.pdbx_seq_one_letter_code
_entity_poly.pdbx_strand_id
1 'polypeptide(L)'
;ELLSEQDKLSAAIETLYINFKKDGAVRKTPEYIQRRLDSLDNYWSQFNRNHLILIDIGDVSLHYFSSEKYSHVQSQYQKIRDAIKKCLPSKSMEEAERAQTPVLESPKFLEPNPEKKDTASSSNTEDMLKKQLSNFKAYMRTVTNINLELVSDKWEFEDQLRTIQSRWSAIVK
;
A
#
# COMPACT_ATOMS: atom_id res chain seq x y z
N GLU A 1 27.67 0.54 17.67
CA GLU A 1 26.59 -0.08 16.87
C GLU A 1 25.20 0.42 17.27
N LEU A 2 24.86 0.43 18.56
CA LEU A 2 23.54 0.83 19.07
C LEU A 2 23.01 2.21 18.60
N LEU A 3 23.87 3.21 18.48
CA LEU A 3 23.49 4.53 17.94
C LEU A 3 23.11 4.48 16.45
N SER A 4 23.84 3.68 15.66
CA SER A 4 23.49 3.47 14.25
C SER A 4 22.16 2.72 14.12
N GLU A 5 21.87 1.78 15.02
CA GLU A 5 20.56 1.13 15.08
C GLU A 5 19.44 2.10 15.43
N GLN A 6 19.67 3.06 16.34
CA GLN A 6 18.67 4.09 16.65
C GLN A 6 18.34 4.95 15.43
N ASP A 7 19.36 5.39 14.67
CA ASP A 7 19.12 6.16 13.46
C ASP A 7 18.36 5.33 12.41
N LYS A 8 18.71 4.04 12.24
CA LYS A 8 17.98 3.12 11.35
C LYS A 8 16.51 2.94 11.77
N LEU A 9 16.26 2.74 13.06
CA LEU A 9 14.90 2.56 13.59
C LEU A 9 14.07 3.84 13.43
N SER A 10 14.65 5.02 13.65
CA SER A 10 13.96 6.29 13.38
C SER A 10 13.59 6.45 11.91
N ALA A 11 14.52 6.14 10.99
CA ALA A 11 14.26 6.18 9.56
C ALA A 11 13.20 5.15 9.13
N ALA A 12 13.18 3.96 9.75
CA ALA A 12 12.17 2.94 9.49
C ALA A 12 10.76 3.40 9.91
N ILE A 13 10.63 4.06 11.07
CA ILE A 13 9.36 4.66 11.53
C ILE A 13 8.86 5.71 10.52
N GLU A 14 9.73 6.60 10.06
CA GLU A 14 9.39 7.63 9.05
C GLU A 14 8.99 7.00 7.71
N THR A 15 9.77 6.02 7.25
CA THR A 15 9.55 5.33 5.98
C THR A 15 8.23 4.58 5.98
N LEU A 16 7.90 3.89 7.08
CA LEU A 16 6.61 3.20 7.25
C LEU A 16 5.45 4.18 7.07
N TYR A 17 5.54 5.37 7.67
CA TYR A 17 4.48 6.36 7.54
C TYR A 17 4.39 6.96 6.13
N ILE A 18 5.53 7.27 5.50
CA ILE A 18 5.57 7.74 4.10
C ILE A 18 4.91 6.71 3.18
N ASN A 19 5.24 5.42 3.34
CA ASN A 19 4.66 4.33 2.57
C ASN A 19 3.15 4.23 2.81
N PHE A 20 2.72 4.26 4.08
CA PHE A 20 1.30 4.24 4.44
C PHE A 20 0.51 5.43 3.85
N LYS A 21 1.11 6.61 3.74
CA LYS A 21 0.48 7.78 3.10
C LYS A 21 0.36 7.62 1.59
N LYS A 22 1.35 7.00 0.94
CA LYS A 22 1.36 6.73 -0.51
C LYS A 22 0.40 5.60 -0.90
N ASP A 23 0.02 4.75 0.04
CA ASP A 23 -0.90 3.66 -0.23
C ASP A 23 -2.33 4.13 -0.53
N GLY A 24 -2.86 3.64 -1.65
CA GLY A 24 -4.24 3.90 -2.04
C GLY A 24 -5.25 3.27 -1.07
N ALA A 25 -6.44 3.87 -0.98
CA ALA A 25 -7.50 3.47 -0.03
C ALA A 25 -7.86 1.97 -0.10
N VAL A 26 -7.84 1.38 -1.30
CA VAL A 26 -8.13 -0.05 -1.52
C VAL A 26 -7.19 -0.98 -0.74
N ARG A 27 -5.95 -0.56 -0.45
CA ARG A 27 -4.97 -1.35 0.32
C ARG A 27 -5.15 -1.21 1.83
N LYS A 28 -5.85 -0.18 2.31
CA LYS A 28 -6.05 0.13 3.73
C LYS A 28 -7.18 -0.68 4.34
N THR A 29 -7.09 -2.00 4.21
CA THR A 29 -7.99 -2.94 4.88
C THR A 29 -7.71 -2.95 6.39
N PRO A 30 -8.68 -3.35 7.23
CA PRO A 30 -8.46 -3.45 8.68
C PRO A 30 -7.25 -4.33 9.03
N GLU A 31 -7.07 -5.44 8.33
CA GLU A 31 -5.94 -6.36 8.54
C GLU A 31 -4.61 -5.71 8.14
N TYR A 32 -4.59 -4.93 7.06
CA TYR A 32 -3.41 -4.17 6.65
C TYR A 32 -3.05 -3.10 7.68
N ILE A 33 -4.04 -2.35 8.14
CA ILE A 33 -3.87 -1.29 9.15
C ILE A 33 -3.34 -1.89 10.45
N GLN A 34 -3.92 -3.00 10.91
CA GLN A 34 -3.45 -3.70 12.10
C GLN A 34 -1.99 -4.13 11.98
N ARG A 35 -1.59 -4.76 10.86
CA ARG A 35 -0.18 -5.17 10.65
C ARG A 35 0.78 -3.99 10.60
N ARG A 36 0.35 -2.85 10.04
CA ARG A 36 1.15 -1.62 10.04
C ARG A 36 1.32 -1.05 11.44
N LEU A 37 0.29 -1.12 12.29
CA LEU A 37 0.40 -0.78 13.71
C LEU A 37 1.35 -1.73 14.44
N ASP A 38 1.25 -3.04 14.21
CA ASP A 38 2.12 -4.02 14.86
C ASP A 38 3.60 -3.80 14.46
N SER A 39 3.86 -3.49 13.19
CA SER A 39 5.21 -3.18 12.70
C SER A 39 5.75 -1.88 13.32
N LEU A 40 4.92 -0.85 13.40
CA LEU A 40 5.26 0.42 14.03
C LEU A 40 5.57 0.24 15.53
N ASP A 41 4.71 -0.48 16.25
CA ASP A 41 4.86 -0.76 17.68
C ASP A 41 6.14 -1.61 17.92
N ASN A 42 6.47 -2.54 17.00
CA ASN A 42 7.73 -3.29 17.05
C ASN A 42 8.96 -2.40 16.89
N TYR A 43 9.00 -1.52 15.88
CA TYR A 43 10.12 -0.57 15.69
C TYR A 43 10.29 0.36 16.89
N TRP A 44 9.18 0.87 17.41
CA TRP A 44 9.19 1.70 18.61
C TRP A 44 9.71 0.93 19.83
N SER A 45 9.29 -0.33 20.02
CA SER A 45 9.73 -1.14 21.16
C SER A 45 11.24 -1.37 21.14
N GLN A 46 11.81 -1.62 19.95
CA GLN A 46 13.26 -1.78 19.76
C GLN A 46 13.99 -0.46 19.99
N PHE A 47 13.46 0.65 19.46
CA PHE A 47 14.05 1.98 19.64
C PHE A 47 14.07 2.37 21.13
N ASN A 48 12.97 2.12 21.83
CA ASN A 48 12.86 2.40 23.27
C ASN A 48 13.79 1.49 24.09
N ARG A 49 13.88 0.19 23.77
CA ARG A 49 14.81 -0.71 24.44
C ARG A 49 16.26 -0.27 24.24
N ASN A 50 16.64 0.08 23.02
CA ASN A 50 17.97 0.59 22.70
C ASN A 50 18.24 1.91 23.43
N HIS A 51 17.23 2.77 23.60
CA HIS A 51 17.33 4.00 24.37
C HIS A 51 17.59 3.72 25.85
N LEU A 52 16.88 2.77 26.46
CA LEU A 52 17.10 2.36 27.85
C LEU A 52 18.51 1.80 28.07
N ILE A 53 19.01 0.98 27.13
CA ILE A 53 20.40 0.48 27.18
C ILE A 53 21.40 1.63 27.08
N LEU A 54 21.17 2.61 26.20
CA LEU A 54 22.03 3.80 26.09
C LEU A 54 22.04 4.63 27.38
N ILE A 55 20.89 4.73 28.06
CA ILE A 55 20.82 5.39 29.38
C ILE A 55 21.64 4.62 30.42
N ASP A 56 21.49 3.30 30.45
CA ASP A 56 22.16 2.42 31.43
C ASP A 56 23.69 2.42 31.27
N ILE A 57 24.18 2.51 30.02
CA ILE A 57 25.61 2.66 29.71
C ILE A 57 26.17 4.00 30.25
N GLY A 58 25.32 4.98 30.56
CA GLY A 58 25.68 6.15 31.37
C GLY A 58 26.50 7.24 30.67
N ASP A 59 26.72 7.15 29.36
CA ASP A 59 27.45 8.19 28.62
C ASP A 59 26.52 9.32 28.16
N VAL A 60 26.23 10.22 29.10
CA VAL A 60 25.42 11.43 28.88
C VAL A 60 26.12 12.43 27.93
N SER A 61 27.41 12.21 27.61
CA SER A 61 28.17 13.03 26.64
C SER A 61 27.83 12.68 25.19
N LEU A 62 27.05 11.63 24.93
CA LEU A 62 26.62 11.29 23.59
C LEU A 62 25.65 12.36 23.05
N HIS A 63 25.99 12.95 21.90
CA HIS A 63 25.16 13.93 21.16
C HIS A 63 23.71 13.47 20.93
N TYR A 64 23.48 12.16 20.98
CA TYR A 64 22.16 11.54 20.99
C TYR A 64 21.22 12.09 22.08
N PHE A 65 21.72 12.32 23.30
CA PHE A 65 20.94 12.85 24.42
C PHE A 65 20.74 14.36 24.35
N SER A 66 21.71 15.10 23.79
CA SER A 66 21.61 16.56 23.61
C SER A 66 20.65 16.95 22.48
N SER A 67 20.41 16.06 21.51
CA SER A 67 19.69 16.36 20.28
C SER A 67 18.16 16.19 20.37
N GLU A 68 17.59 15.96 21.55
CA GLU A 68 16.16 15.65 21.77
C GLU A 68 15.59 14.54 20.84
N LYS A 69 16.48 13.71 20.27
CA LYS A 69 16.12 12.71 19.25
C LYS A 69 15.04 11.76 19.74
N TYR A 70 15.17 11.31 20.97
CA TYR A 70 14.20 10.41 21.58
C TYR A 70 12.80 11.05 21.64
N SER A 71 12.69 12.27 22.18
CA SER A 71 11.42 13.00 22.27
C SER A 71 10.78 13.24 20.90
N HIS A 72 11.60 13.58 19.90
CA HIS A 72 11.14 13.77 18.54
C HIS A 72 10.57 12.48 17.93
N VAL A 73 11.33 11.39 17.99
CA VAL A 73 10.90 10.08 17.46
C VAL A 73 9.68 9.55 18.22
N GLN A 74 9.59 9.79 19.53
CA GLN A 74 8.41 9.46 20.33
C GLN A 74 7.17 10.21 19.86
N SER A 75 7.29 11.53 19.65
CA SER A 75 6.19 12.35 19.13
C SER A 75 5.76 11.89 17.75
N GLN A 76 6.71 11.58 16.87
CA GLN A 76 6.42 11.04 15.54
C GLN A 76 5.68 9.70 15.64
N TYR A 77 6.18 8.75 16.43
CA TYR A 77 5.55 7.47 16.65
C TYR A 77 4.08 7.62 17.07
N GLN A 78 3.79 8.46 18.06
CA GLN A 78 2.41 8.67 18.53
C GLN A 78 1.52 9.25 17.42
N LYS A 79 1.99 10.29 16.71
CA LYS A 79 1.26 10.90 15.60
C LYS A 79 0.95 9.90 14.48
N ILE A 80 1.94 9.08 14.12
CA ILE A 80 1.79 8.05 13.08
C ILE A 80 0.78 7.00 13.54
N ARG A 81 0.90 6.54 14.78
CA ARG A 81 0.01 5.54 15.36
C ARG A 81 -1.44 6.01 15.38
N ASP A 82 -1.69 7.25 15.80
CA ASP A 82 -3.03 7.84 15.79
C ASP A 82 -3.57 8.02 14.36
N ALA A 83 -2.73 8.44 13.41
CA ALA A 83 -3.12 8.59 12.01
C ALA A 83 -3.49 7.24 11.37
N ILE A 84 -2.73 6.18 11.65
CA ILE A 84 -3.00 4.83 11.15
C ILE A 84 -4.27 4.27 11.81
N LYS A 85 -4.42 4.43 13.14
CA LYS A 85 -5.64 4.01 13.86
C LYS A 85 -6.89 4.70 13.39
N LYS A 86 -6.82 5.99 13.05
CA LYS A 86 -7.96 6.74 12.52
C LYS A 86 -8.47 6.19 11.18
N CYS A 87 -7.61 5.49 10.43
CA CYS A 87 -8.01 4.83 9.19
C CYS A 87 -8.74 3.51 9.42
N LEU A 88 -8.76 2.98 10.65
CA LEU A 88 -9.53 1.80 10.98
C LEU A 88 -11.01 2.18 10.86
N PRO A 89 -11.80 1.55 9.98
CA PRO A 89 -13.22 1.82 9.93
C PRO A 89 -13.80 1.46 11.30
N SER A 90 -14.28 2.47 12.03
CA SER A 90 -15.20 2.23 13.13
C SER A 90 -16.33 1.40 12.53
N LYS A 91 -16.69 0.29 13.17
CA LYS A 91 -17.60 -0.79 12.68
C LYS A 91 -19.06 -0.32 12.47
N SER A 92 -19.27 0.91 12.06
CA SER A 92 -20.55 1.60 11.99
C SER A 92 -20.57 2.53 10.79
N MET A 93 -20.32 2.01 9.58
CA MET A 93 -20.84 2.51 8.29
C MET A 93 -20.09 1.79 7.17
N GLU A 94 -20.59 0.64 6.74
CA GLU A 94 -20.30 0.10 5.41
C GLU A 94 -21.40 -0.90 5.01
N GLU A 95 -22.64 -0.41 5.02
CA GLU A 95 -23.74 -0.97 4.21
C GLU A 95 -24.45 0.09 3.36
N ALA A 96 -24.01 1.35 3.40
CA ALA A 96 -24.52 2.39 2.53
C ALA A 96 -23.49 2.70 1.44
N GLU A 97 -23.95 2.71 0.19
CA GLU A 97 -23.25 3.22 -0.99
C GLU A 97 -22.26 2.27 -1.69
N ARG A 98 -22.72 1.04 -1.96
CA ARG A 98 -22.41 0.47 -3.27
C ARG A 98 -23.20 1.27 -4.31
N ALA A 99 -22.52 2.24 -4.92
CA ALA A 99 -23.02 3.09 -5.99
C ALA A 99 -23.85 2.27 -7.00
N GLN A 100 -25.15 2.57 -7.06
CA GLN A 100 -25.99 2.20 -8.20
C GLN A 100 -25.54 3.06 -9.37
N THR A 101 -24.85 2.45 -10.34
CA THR A 101 -24.73 3.04 -11.69
C THR A 101 -26.15 3.19 -12.26
N PRO A 102 -26.60 4.41 -12.64
CA PRO A 102 -27.85 4.56 -13.36
C PRO A 102 -27.65 3.93 -14.75
N VAL A 103 -28.54 2.99 -15.08
CA VAL A 103 -28.64 2.38 -16.40
C VAL A 103 -28.97 3.48 -17.41
N LEU A 104 -28.04 3.76 -18.31
CA LEU A 104 -28.26 4.67 -19.44
C LEU A 104 -29.14 3.93 -20.46
N GLU A 105 -30.41 4.31 -20.56
CA GLU A 105 -31.30 3.81 -21.61
C GLU A 105 -30.77 4.22 -22.99
N SER A 106 -30.63 3.23 -23.86
CA SER A 106 -30.21 3.43 -25.25
C SER A 106 -31.38 3.96 -26.08
N PRO A 107 -31.19 4.98 -26.95
CA PRO A 107 -32.27 5.45 -27.82
C PRO A 107 -32.63 4.40 -28.86
N LYS A 108 -33.93 4.07 -28.94
CA LYS A 108 -34.53 3.30 -30.04
C LYS A 108 -34.52 4.16 -31.31
N PHE A 109 -33.88 3.66 -32.36
CA PHE A 109 -34.13 4.14 -33.73
C PHE A 109 -34.54 2.94 -34.59
N LEU A 110 -35.72 3.03 -35.18
CA LEU A 110 -36.29 2.05 -36.11
C LEU A 110 -35.83 2.36 -37.54
N GLU A 111 -35.05 1.42 -38.10
CA GLU A 111 -35.07 0.78 -39.46
C GLU A 111 -35.17 1.65 -40.77
N PRO A 112 -34.84 1.16 -42.01
CA PRO A 112 -34.66 -0.26 -42.44
C PRO A 112 -33.52 -0.59 -43.48
N ASN A 113 -33.18 -1.89 -43.53
CA ASN A 113 -32.80 -2.73 -44.70
C ASN A 113 -31.38 -2.64 -45.36
N PRO A 114 -30.98 -3.60 -46.23
CA PRO A 114 -30.15 -4.74 -45.84
C PRO A 114 -28.88 -4.84 -46.71
N GLU A 115 -27.70 -5.16 -46.16
CA GLU A 115 -26.68 -5.79 -46.99
C GLU A 115 -25.66 -6.57 -46.15
N LYS A 116 -25.50 -7.81 -46.59
CA LYS A 116 -24.69 -8.87 -45.98
C LYS A 116 -23.23 -8.46 -45.90
N LYS A 117 -22.60 -8.68 -44.75
CA LYS A 117 -21.21 -9.15 -44.66
C LYS A 117 -20.95 -9.79 -43.31
N ASP A 118 -20.72 -11.08 -43.36
CA ASP A 118 -20.32 -11.94 -42.25
C ASP A 118 -19.12 -11.33 -41.49
N THR A 119 -19.38 -10.72 -40.33
CA THR A 119 -18.34 -10.11 -39.48
C THR A 119 -18.53 -10.48 -38.01
N ALA A 120 -19.05 -11.67 -37.73
CA ALA A 120 -19.22 -12.15 -36.36
C ALA A 120 -17.91 -12.71 -35.75
N SER A 121 -16.88 -12.98 -36.56
CA SER A 121 -15.66 -13.65 -36.10
C SER A 121 -14.54 -12.69 -35.66
N SER A 122 -14.47 -11.46 -36.18
CA SER A 122 -13.44 -10.49 -35.76
C SER A 122 -13.73 -9.79 -34.44
N SER A 123 -15.01 -9.58 -34.09
CA SER A 123 -15.42 -8.86 -32.88
C SER A 123 -14.93 -9.54 -31.59
N ASN A 124 -15.05 -10.87 -31.50
CA ASN A 124 -14.61 -11.61 -30.31
C ASN A 124 -13.08 -11.58 -30.16
N THR A 125 -12.36 -11.73 -31.27
CA THR A 125 -10.88 -11.65 -31.27
C THR A 125 -10.39 -10.25 -30.90
N GLU A 126 -11.05 -9.20 -31.40
CA GLU A 126 -10.69 -7.81 -31.10
C GLU A 126 -10.95 -7.47 -29.62
N ASP A 127 -12.07 -7.94 -29.06
CA ASP A 127 -12.39 -7.76 -27.64
C ASP A 127 -11.42 -8.54 -26.74
N MET A 128 -11.01 -9.74 -27.13
CA MET A 128 -9.94 -10.49 -26.46
C MET A 128 -8.61 -9.72 -26.47
N LEU A 129 -8.23 -9.14 -27.61
CA LEU A 129 -7.00 -8.35 -27.74
C LEU A 129 -7.05 -7.08 -26.88
N LYS A 130 -8.18 -6.37 -26.85
CA LYS A 130 -8.40 -5.21 -25.96
C LYS A 130 -8.27 -5.59 -24.49
N LYS A 131 -8.84 -6.74 -24.11
CA LYS A 131 -8.74 -7.25 -22.74
C LYS A 131 -7.31 -7.60 -22.36
N GLN A 132 -6.58 -8.28 -23.24
CA GLN A 132 -5.16 -8.59 -23.03
C GLN A 132 -4.32 -7.31 -22.91
N LEU A 133 -4.55 -6.33 -23.79
CA LEU A 133 -3.87 -5.02 -23.71
C LEU A 133 -4.13 -4.32 -22.38
N SER A 134 -5.37 -4.38 -21.87
CA SER A 134 -5.71 -3.84 -20.55
C SER A 134 -4.97 -4.56 -19.43
N ASN A 135 -4.92 -5.89 -19.47
CA ASN A 135 -4.19 -6.72 -18.49
C ASN A 135 -2.69 -6.38 -18.48
N PHE A 136 -2.06 -6.26 -19.66
CA PHE A 136 -0.67 -5.84 -19.78
C PHE A 136 -0.43 -4.43 -19.21
N LYS A 137 -1.31 -3.47 -19.52
CA LYS A 137 -1.22 -2.12 -18.94
C LYS A 137 -1.33 -2.14 -17.42
N ALA A 138 -2.20 -2.96 -16.86
CA ALA A 138 -2.33 -3.12 -15.41
C ALA A 138 -1.05 -3.72 -14.79
N TYR A 139 -0.50 -4.77 -15.40
CA TYR A 139 0.76 -5.38 -14.98
C TYR A 139 1.94 -4.39 -15.02
N MET A 140 2.10 -3.67 -16.13
CA MET A 140 3.17 -2.67 -16.28
C MET A 140 3.09 -1.57 -15.22
N ARG A 141 1.89 -1.08 -14.90
CA ARG A 141 1.69 -0.10 -13.82
C ARG A 141 2.11 -0.67 -12.47
N THR A 142 1.76 -1.92 -12.18
CA THR A 142 2.17 -2.59 -10.94
C THR A 142 3.69 -2.67 -10.86
N VAL A 143 4.37 -3.20 -11.87
CA VAL A 143 5.83 -3.35 -11.88
C VAL A 143 6.55 -2.00 -11.76
N THR A 144 6.09 -0.99 -12.49
CA THR A 144 6.71 0.36 -12.47
C THR A 144 6.56 1.06 -11.11
N ASN A 145 5.48 0.77 -10.39
CA ASN A 145 5.23 1.36 -9.06
C ASN A 145 5.99 0.66 -7.93
N ILE A 146 6.59 -0.51 -8.17
CA ILE A 146 7.38 -1.21 -7.17
C ILE A 146 8.74 -0.54 -7.08
N ASN A 147 8.98 0.14 -5.96
CA ASN A 147 10.28 0.72 -5.66
C ASN A 147 11.03 -0.21 -4.70
N LEU A 148 11.98 -0.98 -5.23
CA LEU A 148 12.76 -1.96 -4.47
C LEU A 148 13.60 -1.33 -3.34
N GLU A 149 14.00 -0.06 -3.49
CA GLU A 149 14.77 0.68 -2.46
C GLU A 149 13.92 0.98 -1.20
N LEU A 150 12.59 0.89 -1.31
CA LEU A 150 11.66 1.13 -0.20
C LEU A 150 11.16 -0.17 0.46
N VAL A 151 11.58 -1.33 -0.06
CA VAL A 151 11.21 -2.65 0.47
C VAL A 151 12.32 -3.09 1.42
N SER A 152 12.05 -3.15 2.71
CA SER A 152 13.07 -3.50 3.72
C SER A 152 12.94 -4.92 4.23
N ASP A 153 11.70 -5.41 4.31
CA ASP A 153 11.41 -6.65 5.00
C ASP A 153 11.08 -7.77 4.03
N LYS A 154 11.50 -9.00 4.38
CA LYS A 154 11.24 -10.21 3.59
C LYS A 154 9.76 -10.35 3.20
N TRP A 155 8.85 -10.05 4.11
CA TRP A 155 7.42 -10.16 3.87
C TRP A 155 6.92 -9.13 2.84
N GLU A 156 7.51 -7.94 2.78
CA GLU A 156 7.16 -6.92 1.79
C GLU A 156 7.60 -7.38 0.40
N PHE A 157 8.79 -7.99 0.29
CA PHE A 157 9.22 -8.64 -0.96
C PHE A 157 8.27 -9.76 -1.38
N GLU A 158 7.87 -10.62 -0.44
CA GLU A 158 6.91 -11.69 -0.71
C GLU A 158 5.54 -11.15 -1.16
N ASP A 159 5.09 -10.03 -0.60
CA ASP A 159 3.83 -9.37 -0.98
C ASP A 159 3.90 -8.72 -2.36
N GLN A 160 5.02 -8.04 -2.69
CA GLN A 160 5.26 -7.51 -4.03
C GLN A 160 5.29 -8.65 -5.06
N LEU A 161 5.98 -9.76 -4.76
CA LEU A 161 6.03 -10.93 -5.63
C LEU A 161 4.64 -11.54 -5.84
N ARG A 162 3.85 -11.69 -4.77
CA ARG A 162 2.46 -12.20 -4.86
C ARG A 162 1.59 -11.29 -5.73
N THR A 163 1.76 -9.97 -5.59
CA THR A 163 1.04 -8.98 -6.39
C THR A 163 1.40 -9.08 -7.87
N ILE A 164 2.69 -9.18 -8.20
CA ILE A 164 3.18 -9.40 -9.57
C ILE A 164 2.62 -10.71 -10.13
N GLN A 165 2.70 -11.81 -9.36
CA GLN A 165 2.22 -13.13 -9.77
C GLN A 165 0.71 -13.13 -10.07
N SER A 166 -0.08 -12.47 -9.23
CA SER A 166 -1.53 -12.33 -9.45
C SER A 166 -1.84 -11.60 -10.76
N ARG A 167 -1.13 -10.50 -11.05
CA ARG A 167 -1.31 -9.73 -12.29
C ARG A 167 -0.83 -10.48 -13.54
N TRP A 168 0.29 -11.19 -13.43
CA TRP A 168 0.82 -12.02 -14.51
C TRP A 168 -0.12 -13.19 -14.85
N SER A 169 -0.70 -13.83 -13.82
CA SER A 169 -1.64 -14.94 -14.01
C SER A 169 -2.89 -14.54 -14.80
N ALA A 170 -3.29 -13.26 -14.81
CA ALA A 170 -4.41 -12.77 -15.60
C ALA A 170 -4.09 -12.59 -17.10
N ILE A 171 -2.81 -12.57 -17.47
CA ILE A 171 -2.34 -12.48 -18.86
C ILE A 171 -2.20 -13.86 -19.47
N VAL A 172 -1.68 -14.82 -18.70
CA VAL A 172 -1.41 -16.21 -19.15
C VAL A 172 -2.69 -17.08 -19.18
N LYS A 173 -3.81 -16.56 -18.66
CA LYS A 173 -5.10 -17.24 -18.63
C LYS A 173 -5.84 -17.13 -19.96
#